data_AF-A0A164DHI1-F1
#
_entry.id   AF-A0A164DHI1-F1
#
_cell.length_a   1.000
_cell.length_b   1.000
_cell.length_c   1.000
_cell.angle_alpha   90.00
_cell.angle_beta   90.00
_cell.angle_gamma   90.00
#
_symmetry.space_group_name_H-M   'P 1'
#
loop_
_entity.id
_entity.type
_entity.pdbx_description
1 polymer ?
#
loop_
_entity_poly.entity_id
_entity_poly.type
_entity_poly.pdbx_seq_one_letter_code
_entity_poly.pdbx_strand_id
1 'polypeptide(L)'
;MRAEDVADLRAAGAAGVAVVSAVCAAADPRAAAQEFARAWTDLERRPAASGAARAPQATVPRVLSIAGSDPSGGAGIQADLKAIAASGGYGMAVITALTAQNTRGVRAVHVPPAAFLAEQLDAIADDITVDAVKIGMLANAEVIRTVGDWLARTRPPVVVLDPVMLATSGDRLLDADAEAALRDLLAHADLVTPNLAELAVLADAGAPAGTWSEAIAQAEALSATTGVRVLAKGGHLGGADAPDALVDAASARLVEYPGERIATTATHGTGCSLSSAIATRRAATGDWETAVGEARRWLRESLRHGETLQVGGGHGPVHHFAGLWARGGLATAPTPAEVETDWWEGIADVRRGIDELPFIRGLADGTLEREPFRFYLAQDALYLRDYARVLAVAAALAPEATAQAFWARSAEGAIAGELELHRSWLGRTTAPPDPAPATTAYLDHLAAAGARGDYPVLIAALLPCFQLYADLGARLAAGEFGPAALDPAHPYASWLATYADPGFAVANRQAIDMVSDTAAHATPEVRERMRRAYRRSSEHELAFFAAPLAASATAPGEGVPA
;
A
#
# COMPACT_ATOMS: atom_id res chain seq x y z
N MET A 1 5.32 21.95 40.84
CA MET A 1 5.02 21.09 39.69
C MET A 1 5.69 19.76 39.96
N ARG A 2 4.89 18.69 40.08
CA ARG A 2 5.35 17.33 40.40
C ARG A 2 5.03 16.40 39.23
N ALA A 3 5.62 15.20 39.19
CA ALA A 3 5.41 14.24 38.09
C ALA A 3 3.94 13.82 37.92
N GLU A 4 3.13 13.94 38.96
CA GLU A 4 1.67 13.72 38.94
C GLU A 4 0.89 14.76 38.11
N ASP A 5 1.45 15.96 37.89
CA ASP A 5 0.80 17.05 37.14
C ASP A 5 0.98 16.91 35.60
N VAL A 6 1.75 15.91 35.15
CA VAL A 6 2.20 15.79 33.74
C VAL A 6 1.04 15.61 32.75
N ALA A 7 -0.02 14.91 33.15
CA ALA A 7 -1.21 14.72 32.31
C ALA A 7 -1.95 16.05 32.05
N ASP A 8 -2.14 16.86 33.09
CA ASP A 8 -2.83 18.15 33.01
C ASP A 8 -1.99 19.19 32.25
N LEU A 9 -0.66 19.17 32.43
CA LEU A 9 0.28 20.05 31.71
C LEU A 9 0.31 19.77 30.21
N ARG A 10 0.22 18.49 29.82
CA ARG A 10 0.11 18.09 28.41
C ARG A 10 -1.24 18.53 27.83
N ALA A 11 -2.33 18.36 28.57
CA ALA A 11 -3.67 18.80 28.14
C ALA A 11 -3.74 20.33 27.96
N ALA A 12 -2.99 21.09 28.75
CA ALA A 12 -2.89 22.55 28.66
C ALA A 12 -1.93 23.05 27.55
N GLY A 13 -1.28 22.17 26.77
CA GLY A 13 -0.42 22.54 25.65
C GLY A 13 0.92 23.16 26.07
N ALA A 14 1.45 22.84 27.25
CA ALA A 14 2.69 23.42 27.75
C ALA A 14 3.90 23.05 26.87
N ALA A 15 4.56 24.04 26.26
CA ALA A 15 5.81 23.87 25.54
C ALA A 15 7.01 24.10 26.49
N GLY A 16 7.78 23.04 26.78
CA GLY A 16 9.18 22.99 27.29
C GLY A 16 9.60 23.78 28.55
N VAL A 17 9.20 25.04 28.68
CA VAL A 17 9.76 26.03 29.61
C VAL A 17 9.33 25.80 31.06
N ALA A 18 8.11 25.31 31.30
CA ALA A 18 7.62 25.05 32.66
C ALA A 18 8.29 23.82 33.31
N VAL A 19 8.61 22.80 32.51
CA VAL A 19 9.25 21.54 32.95
C VAL A 19 10.68 21.78 33.43
N VAL A 20 11.44 22.58 32.69
CA VAL A 20 12.84 22.91 33.03
C VAL A 20 12.92 23.65 34.38
N SER A 21 12.01 24.60 34.63
CA SER A 21 12.00 25.36 35.89
C SER A 21 11.72 24.47 37.12
N ALA A 22 10.80 23.51 37.00
CA ALA A 22 10.46 22.59 38.09
C ALA A 22 11.56 21.57 38.38
N VAL A 23 12.23 21.05 37.34
CA VAL A 23 13.36 20.13 37.47
C VAL A 23 14.54 20.83 38.15
N CYS A 24 14.84 22.07 37.76
CA CYS A 24 15.93 22.85 38.36
C CYS A 24 15.67 23.27 39.82
N ALA A 25 14.42 23.38 40.23
CA ALA A 25 14.03 23.73 41.60
C ALA A 25 13.89 22.53 42.56
N ALA A 26 14.03 21.30 42.05
CA ALA A 26 13.92 20.09 42.85
C ALA A 26 15.18 19.85 43.71
N ALA A 27 15.00 19.22 44.87
CA ALA A 27 16.12 18.86 45.76
C ALA A 27 17.09 17.85 45.11
N ASP A 28 16.57 17.00 44.21
CA ASP A 28 17.36 16.15 43.31
C ASP A 28 16.85 16.33 41.86
N PRO A 29 17.48 17.22 41.08
CA PRO A 29 17.09 17.48 39.70
C PRO A 29 17.17 16.25 38.78
N ARG A 30 18.08 15.32 39.05
CA ARG A 30 18.26 14.13 38.20
C ARG A 30 17.11 13.14 38.44
N ALA A 31 16.76 12.90 39.70
CA ALA A 31 15.60 12.07 40.04
C ALA A 31 14.31 12.69 39.50
N ALA A 32 14.12 14.00 39.68
CA ALA A 32 12.95 14.71 39.15
C ALA A 32 12.86 14.62 37.61
N ALA A 33 13.97 14.81 36.89
CA ALA A 33 14.00 14.66 35.43
C ALA A 33 13.64 13.24 34.98
N GLN A 34 14.14 12.22 35.68
CA GLN A 34 13.83 10.81 35.38
C GLN A 34 12.35 10.49 35.64
N GLU A 35 11.77 11.04 36.71
CA GLU A 35 10.37 10.85 37.07
C GLU A 35 9.43 11.54 36.05
N PHE A 36 9.76 12.77 35.64
CA PHE A 36 9.07 13.48 34.56
C PHE A 36 9.18 12.74 33.22
N ALA A 37 10.36 12.25 32.85
CA ALA A 37 10.55 11.48 31.62
C ALA A 37 9.74 10.18 31.64
N ARG A 38 9.75 9.43 32.75
CA ARG A 38 8.95 8.21 32.90
C ARG A 38 7.45 8.48 32.81
N ALA A 39 6.95 9.49 33.53
CA ALA A 39 5.54 9.87 33.48
C ALA A 39 5.11 10.33 32.07
N TRP A 40 5.99 11.04 31.35
CA TRP A 40 5.75 11.46 29.96
C TRP A 40 5.72 10.27 29.00
N THR A 41 6.69 9.36 29.09
CA THR A 41 6.76 8.14 28.27
C THR A 41 5.61 7.17 28.59
N ASP A 42 5.15 7.07 29.83
CA ASP A 42 3.97 6.27 30.18
C ASP A 42 2.67 6.89 29.62
N LEU A 43 2.62 8.23 29.49
CA LEU A 43 1.56 8.94 28.77
C LEU A 43 1.69 8.86 27.23
N GLU A 44 2.86 8.56 26.68
CA GLU A 44 3.04 8.20 25.26
C GLU A 44 2.62 6.76 24.97
N ARG A 45 2.78 5.85 25.94
CA ARG A 45 2.34 4.45 25.85
C ARG A 45 0.85 4.26 26.11
N ARG A 46 0.21 5.16 26.85
CA ARG A 46 -1.26 5.22 26.96
C ARG A 46 -1.81 5.84 25.69
N PRO A 47 -2.71 5.17 24.95
CA PRO A 47 -3.26 5.73 23.72
C PRO A 47 -4.02 7.01 24.07
N ALA A 48 -3.47 8.14 23.62
CA ALA A 48 -4.14 9.43 23.71
C ALA A 48 -5.42 9.36 22.88
N ALA A 49 -6.54 9.74 23.47
CA ALA A 49 -7.76 10.08 22.76
C ALA A 49 -7.49 11.36 21.93
N SER A 50 -6.84 11.20 20.77
CA SER A 50 -6.64 12.25 19.77
C SER A 50 -7.26 11.78 18.45
N GLY A 51 -8.25 12.54 17.98
CA GLY A 51 -9.08 12.28 16.81
C GLY A 51 -8.37 12.44 15.47
N ALA A 52 -7.37 11.62 15.22
CA ALA A 52 -7.08 11.09 13.89
C ALA A 52 -6.90 9.59 14.09
N ALA A 53 -7.99 8.84 14.00
CA ALA A 53 -7.93 7.40 14.06
C ALA A 53 -6.94 6.91 13.00
N ARG A 54 -5.80 6.33 13.42
CA ARG A 54 -5.27 5.20 12.65
C ARG A 54 -6.45 4.24 12.58
N ALA A 55 -7.00 4.07 11.38
CA ALA A 55 -8.05 3.10 11.16
C ALA A 55 -7.65 1.82 11.90
N PRO A 56 -8.57 1.17 12.66
CA PRO A 56 -8.26 -0.12 13.26
C PRO A 56 -7.65 -0.96 12.15
N GLN A 57 -6.46 -1.53 12.39
CA GLN A 57 -5.80 -2.36 11.40
C GLN A 57 -6.80 -3.47 11.09
N ALA A 58 -7.51 -3.35 9.97
CA ALA A 58 -8.60 -4.23 9.62
C ALA A 58 -7.98 -5.62 9.52
N THR A 59 -8.31 -6.49 10.47
CA THR A 59 -7.84 -7.86 10.44
C THR A 59 -8.48 -8.50 9.22
N VAL A 60 -7.64 -8.96 8.29
CA VAL A 60 -8.08 -9.65 7.07
C VAL A 60 -8.89 -10.88 7.48
N PRO A 61 -10.20 -10.96 7.16
CA PRO A 61 -11.01 -12.09 7.57
C PRO A 61 -10.52 -13.40 6.93
N ARG A 62 -10.38 -14.45 7.73
CA ARG A 62 -10.02 -15.81 7.28
C ARG A 62 -11.31 -16.57 6.94
N VAL A 63 -11.62 -16.68 5.66
CA VAL A 63 -12.89 -17.23 5.17
C VAL A 63 -12.68 -18.58 4.50
N LEU A 64 -13.38 -19.60 4.98
CA LEU A 64 -13.35 -20.95 4.42
C LEU A 64 -14.53 -21.17 3.46
N SER A 65 -14.23 -21.49 2.20
CA SER A 65 -15.23 -22.04 1.27
C SER A 65 -15.29 -23.57 1.39
N ILE A 66 -16.49 -24.12 1.55
CA ILE A 66 -16.76 -25.56 1.48
C ILE A 66 -17.66 -25.78 0.25
N ALA A 67 -17.07 -26.16 -0.88
CA ALA A 67 -17.80 -26.28 -2.13
C ALA A 67 -17.12 -27.21 -3.15
N GLY A 68 -17.83 -27.49 -4.24
CA GLY A 68 -17.26 -28.17 -5.41
C GLY A 68 -16.31 -27.28 -6.21
N SER A 69 -15.39 -27.91 -6.94
CA SER A 69 -14.48 -27.24 -7.87
C SER A 69 -15.10 -27.11 -9.26
N ASP A 70 -15.11 -25.88 -9.80
CA ASP A 70 -15.32 -25.60 -11.22
C ASP A 70 -13.98 -25.26 -11.88
N PRO A 71 -13.40 -26.18 -12.68
CA PRO A 71 -12.08 -25.97 -13.25
C PRO A 71 -12.03 -24.83 -14.28
N SER A 72 -13.17 -24.33 -14.79
CA SER A 72 -13.17 -23.12 -15.63
C SER A 72 -12.95 -21.84 -14.84
N GLY A 73 -13.05 -21.90 -13.51
CA GLY A 73 -12.79 -20.80 -12.60
C GLY A 73 -13.91 -19.76 -12.53
N GLY A 74 -15.10 -20.07 -13.04
CA GLY A 74 -16.25 -19.16 -13.07
C GLY A 74 -17.19 -19.31 -11.88
N ALA A 75 -17.31 -20.52 -11.31
CA ALA A 75 -18.10 -20.84 -10.13
C ALA A 75 -17.27 -21.66 -9.10
N GLY A 76 -17.96 -22.32 -8.16
CA GLY A 76 -17.34 -23.22 -7.19
C GLY A 76 -16.32 -22.55 -6.28
N ILE A 77 -15.41 -23.34 -5.71
CA ILE A 77 -14.33 -22.84 -4.85
C ILE A 77 -13.47 -21.77 -5.54
N GLN A 78 -13.30 -21.84 -6.86
CA GLN A 78 -12.53 -20.85 -7.61
C GLN A 78 -13.19 -19.46 -7.61
N ALA A 79 -14.51 -19.40 -7.82
CA ALA A 79 -15.26 -18.15 -7.70
C ALA A 79 -15.28 -17.66 -6.26
N ASP A 80 -15.42 -18.58 -5.30
CA ASP A 80 -15.43 -18.25 -3.89
C ASP A 80 -14.11 -17.59 -3.46
N LEU A 81 -12.97 -18.19 -3.77
CA LEU A 81 -11.65 -17.63 -3.44
C LEU A 81 -11.42 -16.27 -4.09
N LYS A 82 -11.86 -16.09 -5.35
CA LYS A 82 -11.77 -14.79 -6.04
C LYS A 82 -12.67 -13.73 -5.40
N ALA A 83 -13.89 -14.10 -5.01
CA ALA A 83 -14.84 -13.20 -4.36
C ALA A 83 -14.40 -12.82 -2.94
N ILE A 84 -13.82 -13.76 -2.20
CA ILE A 84 -13.22 -13.54 -0.89
C ILE A 84 -12.05 -12.54 -1.03
N ALA A 85 -11.12 -12.80 -1.96
CA ALA A 85 -9.99 -11.91 -2.22
C ALA A 85 -10.44 -10.51 -2.65
N ALA A 86 -11.40 -10.41 -3.57
CA ALA A 86 -11.96 -9.13 -4.03
C ALA A 86 -12.73 -8.37 -2.92
N SER A 87 -13.14 -9.07 -1.87
CA SER A 87 -13.81 -8.49 -0.69
C SER A 87 -12.86 -8.21 0.48
N GLY A 88 -11.55 -8.43 0.30
CA GLY A 88 -10.53 -8.14 1.31
C GLY A 88 -10.32 -9.24 2.36
N GLY A 89 -10.76 -10.48 2.08
CA GLY A 89 -10.53 -11.65 2.94
C GLY A 89 -9.38 -12.54 2.45
N TYR A 90 -8.85 -13.35 3.37
CA TYR A 90 -7.98 -14.48 3.09
C TYR A 90 -8.86 -15.71 2.84
N GLY A 91 -8.83 -16.21 1.60
CA GLY A 91 -9.65 -17.35 1.19
C GLY A 91 -8.96 -18.70 1.41
N MET A 92 -9.68 -19.61 2.06
CA MET A 92 -9.35 -21.03 2.18
C MET A 92 -10.44 -21.86 1.49
N ALA A 93 -10.13 -23.10 1.11
CA ALA A 93 -11.09 -23.97 0.45
C ALA A 93 -10.96 -25.41 0.92
N VAL A 94 -12.11 -26.05 1.12
CA VAL A 94 -12.29 -27.48 1.33
C VAL A 94 -13.17 -27.98 0.19
N ILE A 95 -12.69 -28.99 -0.54
CA ILE A 95 -13.33 -29.44 -1.78
C ILE A 95 -14.27 -30.60 -1.48
N THR A 96 -15.55 -30.42 -1.81
CA THR A 96 -16.59 -31.45 -1.63
C THR A 96 -16.76 -32.35 -2.85
N ALA A 97 -16.51 -31.81 -4.05
CA ALA A 97 -16.60 -32.54 -5.29
C ALA A 97 -15.70 -31.91 -6.37
N LEU A 98 -15.17 -32.74 -7.26
CA LEU A 98 -14.50 -32.31 -8.47
C LEU A 98 -15.47 -32.40 -9.64
N THR A 99 -15.56 -31.36 -10.46
CA THR A 99 -16.34 -31.40 -11.69
C THR A 99 -15.44 -31.35 -12.91
N ALA A 100 -15.80 -32.09 -13.96
CA ALA A 100 -15.32 -31.84 -15.31
C ALA A 100 -16.31 -30.87 -15.97
N GLN A 101 -16.16 -29.57 -15.69
CA GLN A 101 -17.09 -28.52 -16.13
C GLN A 101 -16.37 -27.44 -16.97
N ASN A 102 -17.13 -26.77 -17.84
CA ASN A 102 -16.72 -25.49 -18.42
C ASN A 102 -17.95 -24.59 -18.66
N THR A 103 -17.76 -23.48 -19.38
CA THR A 103 -18.82 -22.51 -19.68
C THR A 103 -20.00 -23.06 -20.48
N ARG A 104 -19.92 -24.30 -20.98
CA ARG A 104 -21.00 -25.00 -21.69
C ARG A 104 -21.72 -26.06 -20.85
N GLY A 105 -21.33 -26.27 -19.59
CA GLY A 105 -21.98 -27.20 -18.67
C GLY A 105 -21.04 -28.24 -18.03
N VAL A 106 -21.64 -29.13 -17.26
CA VAL A 106 -20.98 -30.19 -16.49
C VAL A 106 -20.97 -31.49 -17.32
N ARG A 107 -19.81 -32.16 -17.37
CA ARG A 107 -19.65 -33.45 -18.08
C ARG A 107 -19.54 -34.64 -17.13
N ALA A 108 -18.93 -34.43 -15.97
CA ALA A 108 -18.77 -35.45 -14.94
C ALA A 108 -18.63 -34.79 -13.56
N VAL A 109 -19.04 -35.53 -12.53
CA VAL A 109 -18.85 -35.17 -11.13
C VAL A 109 -18.16 -36.34 -10.44
N HIS A 110 -17.10 -36.06 -9.70
CA HIS A 110 -16.41 -37.01 -8.84
C HIS A 110 -16.49 -36.51 -7.40
N VAL A 111 -17.10 -37.31 -6.53
CA VAL A 111 -17.21 -37.02 -5.10
C VAL A 111 -16.16 -37.85 -4.38
N PRO A 112 -15.12 -37.24 -3.79
CA PRO A 112 -14.18 -37.96 -2.94
C PRO A 112 -14.87 -38.60 -1.73
N PRO A 113 -14.29 -39.63 -1.10
CA PRO A 113 -14.83 -40.22 0.11
C PRO A 113 -15.01 -39.17 1.22
N ALA A 114 -16.14 -39.23 1.95
CA ALA A 114 -16.46 -38.26 3.00
C ALA A 114 -15.43 -38.22 4.14
N ALA A 115 -14.73 -39.33 4.41
CA ALA A 115 -13.62 -39.36 5.36
C ALA A 115 -12.49 -38.39 4.97
N PHE A 116 -12.19 -38.26 3.67
CA PHE A 116 -11.17 -37.31 3.20
C PHE A 116 -11.67 -35.85 3.25
N LEU A 117 -12.98 -35.63 3.13
CA LEU A 117 -13.57 -34.32 3.40
C LEU A 117 -13.40 -33.93 4.88
N ALA A 118 -13.64 -34.87 5.80
CA ALA A 118 -13.43 -34.63 7.23
C ALA A 118 -11.96 -34.29 7.53
N GLU A 119 -11.00 -35.04 6.96
CA GLU A 119 -9.57 -34.74 7.11
C GLU A 119 -9.21 -33.33 6.61
N GLN A 120 -9.76 -32.88 5.48
CA GLN A 120 -9.55 -31.51 5.00
C GLN A 120 -10.09 -30.45 5.98
N LEU A 121 -11.30 -30.68 6.52
CA LEU A 121 -11.95 -29.77 7.46
C LEU A 121 -11.20 -29.68 8.79
N ASP A 122 -10.77 -30.83 9.32
CA ASP A 122 -10.03 -30.91 10.57
C ASP A 122 -8.63 -30.29 10.41
N ALA A 123 -7.92 -30.53 9.30
CA ALA A 123 -6.61 -29.93 9.05
C ALA A 123 -6.64 -28.39 9.02
N ILE A 124 -7.71 -27.77 8.51
CA ILE A 124 -7.89 -26.32 8.57
C ILE A 124 -8.17 -25.87 10.00
N ALA A 125 -9.10 -26.55 10.69
CA ALA A 125 -9.51 -26.17 12.04
C ALA A 125 -8.40 -26.33 13.09
N ASP A 126 -7.47 -27.27 12.88
CA ASP A 126 -6.36 -27.57 13.80
C ASP A 126 -5.29 -26.46 13.87
N ASP A 127 -5.13 -25.67 12.80
CA ASP A 127 -4.07 -24.66 12.68
C ASP A 127 -4.60 -23.23 12.49
N ILE A 128 -5.71 -23.09 11.75
CA ILE A 128 -6.18 -21.79 11.27
C ILE A 128 -7.51 -21.46 11.93
N THR A 129 -7.57 -20.33 12.64
CA THR A 129 -8.85 -19.79 13.10
C THR A 129 -9.73 -19.49 11.86
N VAL A 130 -11.02 -19.82 11.90
CA VAL A 130 -11.96 -19.55 10.80
C VAL A 130 -12.94 -18.47 11.24
N ASP A 131 -12.92 -17.31 10.58
CA ASP A 131 -13.81 -16.18 10.92
C ASP A 131 -15.18 -16.31 10.25
N ALA A 132 -15.20 -16.92 9.07
CA ALA A 132 -16.44 -17.20 8.35
C ALA A 132 -16.32 -18.46 7.49
N VAL A 133 -17.45 -19.12 7.29
CA VAL A 133 -17.61 -20.22 6.35
C VAL A 133 -18.64 -19.82 5.30
N LYS A 134 -18.29 -20.03 4.03
CA LYS A 134 -19.25 -20.06 2.94
C LYS A 134 -19.41 -21.51 2.49
N ILE A 135 -20.65 -21.95 2.34
CA ILE A 135 -20.99 -23.30 1.89
C ILE A 135 -21.62 -23.19 0.50
N GLY A 136 -21.15 -23.99 -0.45
CA GLY A 136 -21.68 -24.08 -1.80
C GLY A 136 -22.21 -25.47 -2.12
N MET A 137 -21.89 -25.99 -3.31
CA MET A 137 -22.32 -27.33 -3.74
C MET A 137 -21.79 -28.43 -2.82
N LEU A 138 -22.68 -29.26 -2.27
CA LEU A 138 -22.35 -30.36 -1.35
C LEU A 138 -22.57 -31.77 -1.95
N ALA A 139 -22.98 -31.88 -3.20
CA ALA A 139 -23.13 -33.12 -3.97
C ALA A 139 -24.13 -34.18 -3.46
N ASN A 140 -24.05 -34.65 -2.21
CA ASN A 140 -24.92 -35.70 -1.67
C ASN A 140 -25.11 -35.61 -0.15
N ALA A 141 -26.01 -36.42 0.40
CA ALA A 141 -26.37 -36.41 1.81
C ALA A 141 -25.22 -36.77 2.77
N GLU A 142 -24.27 -37.63 2.36
CA GLU A 142 -23.13 -38.01 3.19
C GLU A 142 -22.16 -36.83 3.40
N VAL A 143 -21.86 -36.11 2.33
CA VAL A 143 -21.07 -34.88 2.39
C VAL A 143 -21.78 -33.81 3.22
N ILE A 144 -23.09 -33.62 3.03
CA ILE A 144 -23.87 -32.64 3.80
C ILE A 144 -23.80 -32.93 5.30
N ARG A 145 -24.02 -34.20 5.70
CA ARG A 145 -23.91 -34.60 7.11
C ARG A 145 -22.51 -34.40 7.67
N THR A 146 -21.47 -34.73 6.90
CA THR A 146 -20.07 -34.51 7.31
C THR A 146 -19.78 -33.05 7.59
N VAL A 147 -20.27 -32.14 6.73
CA VAL A 147 -20.15 -30.69 6.94
C VAL A 147 -20.96 -30.23 8.15
N GLY A 148 -22.20 -30.73 8.32
CA GLY A 148 -23.03 -30.42 9.49
C GLY A 148 -22.38 -30.83 10.81
N ASP A 149 -21.84 -32.05 10.87
CA ASP A 149 -21.13 -32.57 12.05
C ASP A 149 -19.91 -31.72 12.39
N TRP A 150 -19.16 -31.25 11.38
CA TRP A 150 -18.02 -30.36 11.60
C TRP A 150 -18.48 -28.97 12.08
N LEU A 151 -19.52 -28.38 11.50
CA LEU A 151 -20.05 -27.08 11.94
C LEU A 151 -20.58 -27.14 13.38
N ALA A 152 -21.24 -28.23 13.76
CA ALA A 152 -21.75 -28.43 15.12
C ALA A 152 -20.62 -28.43 16.17
N ARG A 153 -19.44 -28.98 15.82
CA ARG A 153 -18.24 -29.01 16.67
C ARG A 153 -17.49 -27.68 16.66
N THR A 154 -17.19 -27.14 15.49
CA THR A 154 -16.28 -26.00 15.30
C THR A 154 -16.96 -24.65 15.57
N ARG A 155 -18.26 -24.54 15.27
CA ARG A 155 -19.09 -23.33 15.45
C ARG A 155 -18.42 -22.03 14.99
N PRO A 156 -18.12 -21.89 13.69
CA PRO A 156 -17.55 -20.65 13.15
C PRO A 156 -18.45 -19.44 13.45
N PRO A 157 -17.89 -18.22 13.60
CA PRO A 157 -18.68 -17.03 13.94
C PRO A 157 -19.70 -16.59 12.90
N VAL A 158 -19.49 -16.94 11.63
CA VAL A 158 -20.36 -16.60 10.51
C VAL A 158 -20.44 -17.79 9.56
N VAL A 159 -21.65 -18.25 9.24
CA VAL A 159 -21.90 -19.31 8.26
C VAL A 159 -22.91 -18.83 7.22
N VAL A 160 -22.49 -18.76 5.96
CA VAL A 160 -23.36 -18.43 4.82
C VAL A 160 -23.54 -19.66 3.93
N LEU A 161 -24.78 -20.10 3.75
CA LEU A 161 -25.14 -21.23 2.90
C LEU A 161 -25.72 -20.74 1.56
N ASP A 162 -25.05 -21.06 0.46
CA ASP A 162 -25.61 -20.99 -0.89
C ASP A 162 -26.17 -22.37 -1.25
N PRO A 163 -27.49 -22.59 -1.18
CA PRO A 163 -28.10 -23.91 -1.27
C PRO A 163 -28.15 -24.36 -2.73
N VAL A 164 -27.00 -24.73 -3.30
CA VAL A 164 -26.89 -25.15 -4.69
C VAL A 164 -27.60 -26.49 -4.89
N MET A 165 -28.87 -26.43 -5.32
CA MET A 165 -29.73 -27.60 -5.57
C MET A 165 -29.92 -27.89 -7.07
N LEU A 166 -29.67 -26.88 -7.91
CA LEU A 166 -29.86 -26.92 -9.36
C LEU A 166 -28.60 -26.41 -10.06
N ALA A 167 -28.24 -27.05 -11.17
CA ALA A 167 -27.18 -26.55 -12.03
C ALA A 167 -27.65 -25.26 -12.72
N THR A 168 -26.71 -24.43 -13.19
CA THR A 168 -27.04 -23.26 -14.04
C THR A 168 -27.77 -23.67 -15.32
N SER A 169 -27.63 -24.93 -15.77
CA SER A 169 -28.39 -25.54 -16.87
C SER A 169 -29.83 -25.93 -16.51
N GLY A 170 -30.21 -25.90 -15.22
CA GLY A 170 -31.52 -26.29 -14.71
C GLY A 170 -31.64 -27.74 -14.23
N ASP A 171 -30.58 -28.55 -14.35
CA ASP A 171 -30.59 -29.94 -13.92
C ASP A 171 -30.62 -30.05 -12.38
N ARG A 172 -31.46 -30.95 -11.84
CA ARG A 172 -31.46 -31.30 -10.40
C ARG A 172 -30.14 -31.94 -10.01
N LEU A 173 -29.47 -31.36 -9.01
CA LEU A 173 -28.17 -31.83 -8.51
C LEU A 173 -28.29 -32.72 -7.28
N LEU A 174 -29.38 -32.59 -6.51
CA LEU A 174 -29.60 -33.33 -5.27
C LEU A 174 -30.77 -34.30 -5.41
N ASP A 175 -30.63 -35.47 -4.79
CA ASP A 175 -31.73 -36.40 -4.54
C ASP A 175 -32.51 -36.00 -3.27
N ALA A 176 -33.63 -36.68 -2.99
CA ALA A 176 -34.50 -36.35 -1.86
C ALA A 176 -33.79 -36.44 -0.50
N ASP A 177 -32.88 -37.40 -0.33
CA ASP A 177 -32.12 -37.57 0.91
C ASP A 177 -31.14 -36.41 1.11
N ALA A 178 -30.52 -35.92 0.05
CA ALA A 178 -29.66 -34.75 0.08
C ALA A 178 -30.45 -33.44 0.27
N GLU A 179 -31.64 -33.31 -0.31
CA GLU A 179 -32.54 -32.18 -0.03
C GLU A 179 -32.94 -32.13 1.45
N ALA A 180 -33.27 -33.28 2.06
CA ALA A 180 -33.58 -33.37 3.49
C ALA A 180 -32.36 -33.00 4.36
N ALA A 181 -31.19 -33.57 4.06
CA ALA A 181 -29.95 -33.24 4.78
C ALA A 181 -29.58 -31.75 4.67
N LEU A 182 -29.86 -31.11 3.52
CA LEU A 182 -29.61 -29.68 3.32
C LEU A 182 -30.54 -28.81 4.18
N ARG A 183 -31.79 -29.24 4.40
CA ARG A 183 -32.71 -28.55 5.32
C ARG A 183 -32.22 -28.64 6.77
N ASP A 184 -31.73 -29.81 7.18
CA ASP A 184 -31.15 -29.97 8.52
C ASP A 184 -29.93 -29.05 8.72
N LEU A 185 -29.13 -28.84 7.67
CA LEU A 185 -27.97 -27.95 7.69
C LEU A 185 -28.34 -26.48 7.95
N LEU A 186 -29.58 -26.05 7.69
CA LEU A 186 -30.02 -24.67 7.95
C LEU A 186 -29.88 -24.28 9.42
N ALA A 187 -29.97 -25.23 10.35
CA ALA A 187 -29.77 -25.00 11.77
C ALA A 187 -28.35 -24.52 12.13
N HIS A 188 -27.39 -24.67 11.21
CA HIS A 188 -26.00 -24.24 11.37
C HIS A 188 -25.64 -22.99 10.54
N ALA A 189 -26.58 -22.45 9.76
CA ALA A 189 -26.34 -21.26 8.94
C ALA A 189 -26.82 -19.99 9.66
N ASP A 190 -26.10 -18.88 9.48
CA ASP A 190 -26.57 -17.56 9.89
C ASP A 190 -27.33 -16.84 8.76
N LEU A 191 -27.03 -17.19 7.51
CA LEU A 191 -27.67 -16.68 6.31
C LEU A 191 -27.74 -17.80 5.26
N VAL A 192 -28.91 -17.97 4.64
CA VAL A 192 -29.09 -18.78 3.42
C VAL A 192 -29.41 -17.87 2.24
N THR A 193 -28.85 -18.14 1.06
CA THR A 193 -28.99 -17.30 -0.13
C THR A 193 -29.70 -18.00 -1.30
N PRO A 194 -30.95 -18.46 -1.17
CA PRO A 194 -31.62 -19.25 -2.20
C PRO A 194 -32.07 -18.39 -3.40
N ASN A 195 -32.01 -18.96 -4.60
CA ASN A 195 -32.79 -18.48 -5.74
C ASN A 195 -34.27 -18.89 -5.61
N LEU A 196 -35.15 -18.45 -6.51
CA LEU A 196 -36.60 -18.73 -6.40
C LEU A 196 -36.96 -20.22 -6.38
N ALA A 197 -36.25 -21.04 -7.15
CA ALA A 197 -36.50 -22.48 -7.20
C ALA A 197 -35.98 -23.19 -5.94
N GLU A 198 -34.77 -22.83 -5.50
CA GLU A 198 -34.18 -23.30 -4.24
C GLU A 198 -35.06 -22.88 -3.04
N LEU A 199 -35.58 -21.65 -3.06
CA LEU A 199 -36.42 -21.10 -2.01
C LEU A 199 -37.73 -21.89 -1.88
N ALA A 200 -38.39 -22.19 -3.00
CA ALA A 200 -39.62 -22.97 -2.98
C ALA A 200 -39.41 -24.39 -2.46
N VAL A 201 -38.26 -25.01 -2.77
CA VAL A 201 -37.90 -26.29 -2.18
C VAL A 201 -37.70 -26.10 -0.68
N LEU A 202 -36.78 -25.24 -0.23
CA LEU A 202 -36.47 -25.05 1.20
C LEU A 202 -37.69 -24.62 2.04
N ALA A 203 -38.61 -23.84 1.49
CA ALA A 203 -39.85 -23.41 2.15
C ALA A 203 -41.00 -24.43 2.06
N ASP A 204 -40.81 -25.55 1.35
CA ASP A 204 -41.85 -26.55 1.06
C ASP A 204 -43.12 -25.94 0.42
N ALA A 205 -42.92 -24.99 -0.49
CA ALA A 205 -44.00 -24.19 -1.09
C ALA A 205 -44.64 -24.84 -2.33
N GLY A 206 -44.15 -26.01 -2.77
CA GLY A 206 -44.64 -26.76 -3.93
C GLY A 206 -44.27 -26.18 -5.31
N ALA A 207 -44.10 -24.85 -5.45
CA ALA A 207 -43.67 -24.22 -6.69
C ALA A 207 -42.85 -22.92 -6.47
N PRO A 208 -41.93 -22.57 -7.39
CA PRO A 208 -41.22 -21.29 -7.38
C PRO A 208 -42.19 -20.10 -7.42
N ALA A 209 -41.87 -19.04 -6.67
CA ALA A 209 -42.63 -17.80 -6.69
C ALA A 209 -42.68 -17.18 -8.10
N GLY A 210 -43.87 -16.78 -8.55
CA GLY A 210 -44.09 -16.11 -9.83
C GLY A 210 -44.03 -14.59 -9.72
N THR A 211 -44.21 -14.04 -8.52
CA THR A 211 -44.13 -12.61 -8.23
C THR A 211 -43.13 -12.30 -7.10
N TRP A 212 -42.69 -11.04 -7.01
CA TRP A 212 -41.78 -10.63 -5.95
C TRP A 212 -42.39 -10.71 -4.55
N SER A 213 -43.67 -10.35 -4.42
CA SER A 213 -44.42 -10.48 -3.16
C SER A 213 -44.53 -11.94 -2.70
N GLU A 214 -44.74 -12.88 -3.63
CA GLU A 214 -44.71 -14.32 -3.31
C GLU A 214 -43.33 -14.78 -2.85
N ALA A 215 -42.25 -14.29 -3.47
CA ALA A 215 -40.88 -14.63 -3.07
C ALA A 215 -40.56 -14.15 -1.65
N ILE A 216 -40.98 -12.93 -1.28
CA ILE A 216 -40.85 -12.41 0.08
C ILE A 216 -41.64 -13.29 1.07
N ALA A 217 -42.89 -13.63 0.76
CA ALA A 217 -43.71 -14.47 1.62
C ALA A 217 -43.10 -15.88 1.85
N GLN A 218 -42.52 -16.50 0.81
CA GLN A 218 -41.80 -17.77 0.95
C GLN A 218 -40.54 -17.63 1.82
N ALA A 219 -39.79 -16.53 1.68
CA ALA A 219 -38.61 -16.25 2.49
C ALA A 219 -38.94 -15.99 3.96
N GLU A 220 -40.01 -15.25 4.24
CA GLU A 220 -40.53 -15.02 5.59
C GLU A 220 -40.95 -16.35 6.25
N ALA A 221 -41.67 -17.21 5.52
CA ALA A 221 -42.06 -18.53 6.01
C ALA A 221 -40.86 -19.43 6.33
N LEU A 222 -39.85 -19.46 5.45
CA LEU A 222 -38.62 -20.20 5.68
C LEU A 222 -37.86 -19.67 6.91
N SER A 223 -37.70 -18.34 6.99
CA SER A 223 -37.00 -17.71 8.13
C SER A 223 -37.74 -17.96 9.45
N ALA A 224 -39.08 -17.90 9.45
CA ALA A 224 -39.88 -18.13 10.65
C ALA A 224 -39.83 -19.58 11.15
N THR A 225 -39.79 -20.55 10.23
CA THR A 225 -39.79 -21.98 10.58
C THR A 225 -38.42 -22.49 11.01
N THR A 226 -37.34 -21.93 10.47
CA THR A 226 -35.97 -22.42 10.70
C THR A 226 -35.13 -21.49 11.59
N GLY A 227 -35.52 -20.23 11.75
CA GLY A 227 -34.76 -19.20 12.46
C GLY A 227 -33.57 -18.62 11.67
N VAL A 228 -33.30 -19.10 10.45
CA VAL A 228 -32.21 -18.59 9.61
C VAL A 228 -32.61 -17.28 8.93
N ARG A 229 -31.63 -16.40 8.66
CA ARG A 229 -31.86 -15.26 7.76
C ARG A 229 -31.88 -15.75 6.32
N VAL A 230 -32.76 -15.18 5.50
CA VAL A 230 -32.92 -15.56 4.10
C VAL A 230 -32.61 -14.37 3.21
N LEU A 231 -31.64 -14.50 2.31
CA LEU A 231 -31.47 -13.58 1.18
C LEU A 231 -32.16 -14.15 -0.04
N ALA A 232 -33.42 -13.76 -0.26
CA ALA A 232 -34.18 -14.15 -1.44
C ALA A 232 -33.64 -13.45 -2.69
N LYS A 233 -33.24 -14.22 -3.70
CA LYS A 233 -32.69 -13.71 -4.96
C LYS A 233 -33.75 -13.69 -6.07
N GLY A 234 -34.20 -12.51 -6.48
CA GLY A 234 -35.25 -12.32 -7.48
C GLY A 234 -34.78 -12.38 -8.94
N GLY A 235 -33.49 -12.56 -9.20
CA GLY A 235 -32.91 -12.51 -10.55
C GLY A 235 -33.53 -13.44 -11.61
N HIS A 236 -34.29 -14.47 -11.21
CA HIS A 236 -35.01 -15.38 -12.12
C HIS A 236 -36.45 -14.94 -12.44
N LEU A 237 -36.97 -13.90 -11.78
CA LEU A 237 -38.23 -13.27 -12.19
C LEU A 237 -38.11 -12.69 -13.60
N GLY A 238 -39.21 -12.64 -14.33
CA GLY A 238 -39.28 -11.92 -15.60
C GLY A 238 -39.24 -10.41 -15.42
N GLY A 239 -38.99 -9.68 -16.52
CA GLY A 239 -39.04 -8.21 -16.54
C GLY A 239 -37.69 -7.51 -16.40
N ALA A 240 -37.75 -6.19 -16.26
CA ALA A 240 -36.58 -5.30 -16.24
C ALA A 240 -35.84 -5.30 -14.90
N ASP A 241 -36.46 -5.77 -13.83
CA ASP A 241 -35.91 -5.75 -12.49
C ASP A 241 -35.36 -7.11 -12.05
N ALA A 242 -34.39 -7.05 -11.13
CA ALA A 242 -33.78 -8.18 -10.44
C ALA A 242 -33.55 -7.78 -8.96
N PRO A 243 -34.64 -7.68 -8.16
CA PRO A 243 -34.56 -7.32 -6.75
C PRO A 243 -34.03 -8.50 -5.92
N ASP A 244 -33.43 -8.19 -4.77
CA ASP A 244 -33.10 -9.15 -3.72
C ASP A 244 -33.68 -8.66 -2.38
N ALA A 245 -33.94 -9.55 -1.43
CA ALA A 245 -34.43 -9.16 -0.10
C ALA A 245 -33.75 -9.97 1.01
N LEU A 246 -33.23 -9.27 2.02
CA LEU A 246 -32.78 -9.87 3.27
C LEU A 246 -33.95 -9.91 4.26
N VAL A 247 -34.30 -11.11 4.70
CA VAL A 247 -35.42 -11.41 5.58
C VAL A 247 -34.92 -12.05 6.87
N ASP A 248 -35.35 -11.52 8.00
CA ASP A 248 -35.13 -12.06 9.33
C ASP A 248 -36.44 -12.01 10.12
N ALA A 249 -37.17 -13.14 10.13
CA ALA A 249 -38.46 -13.24 10.80
C ALA A 249 -38.33 -13.10 12.33
N ALA A 250 -37.20 -13.51 12.91
CA ALA A 250 -36.98 -13.41 14.36
C ALA A 250 -36.90 -11.97 14.85
N SER A 251 -36.36 -11.06 14.02
CA SER A 251 -36.34 -9.62 14.28
C SER A 251 -37.42 -8.82 13.54
N ALA A 252 -38.32 -9.49 12.81
CA ALA A 252 -39.31 -8.88 11.92
C ALA A 252 -38.69 -7.85 10.95
N ARG A 253 -37.47 -8.12 10.47
CA ARG A 253 -36.70 -7.21 9.63
C ARG A 253 -36.72 -7.69 8.17
N LEU A 254 -37.10 -6.78 7.28
CA LEU A 254 -37.11 -6.96 5.83
C LEU A 254 -36.36 -5.79 5.20
N VAL A 255 -35.31 -6.09 4.42
CA VAL A 255 -34.59 -5.09 3.64
C VAL A 255 -34.53 -5.50 2.19
N GLU A 256 -35.12 -4.67 1.34
CA GLU A 256 -35.12 -4.85 -0.10
C GLU A 256 -33.95 -4.12 -0.75
N TYR A 257 -33.36 -4.78 -1.74
CA TYR A 257 -32.27 -4.27 -2.56
C TYR A 257 -32.74 -4.19 -4.01
N PRO A 258 -33.33 -3.05 -4.43
CA PRO A 258 -33.81 -2.90 -5.80
C PRO A 258 -32.65 -2.89 -6.79
N GLY A 259 -32.89 -3.31 -8.03
CA GLY A 259 -31.93 -3.06 -9.10
C GLY A 259 -32.35 -3.64 -10.43
N GLU A 260 -31.97 -2.92 -11.48
CA GLU A 260 -32.23 -3.29 -12.86
C GLU A 260 -31.42 -4.53 -13.27
N ARG A 261 -31.98 -5.31 -14.17
CA ARG A 261 -31.33 -6.43 -14.84
C ARG A 261 -30.21 -5.93 -15.75
N ILE A 262 -29.03 -6.50 -15.60
CA ILE A 262 -27.88 -6.22 -16.45
C ILE A 262 -27.97 -7.15 -17.66
N ALA A 263 -28.04 -6.60 -18.87
CA ALA A 263 -28.00 -7.37 -20.10
C ALA A 263 -26.58 -7.91 -20.31
N THR A 264 -26.36 -9.17 -19.96
CA THR A 264 -25.08 -9.87 -20.11
C THR A 264 -25.27 -11.37 -20.17
N THR A 265 -24.36 -12.05 -20.87
CA THR A 265 -24.22 -13.51 -20.87
C THR A 265 -23.30 -14.03 -19.76
N ALA A 266 -22.58 -13.13 -19.09
CA ALA A 266 -21.55 -13.42 -18.09
C ALA A 266 -22.14 -13.65 -16.68
N THR A 267 -23.09 -14.58 -16.56
CA THR A 267 -23.84 -14.85 -15.32
C THR A 267 -23.37 -16.09 -14.56
N HIS A 268 -22.37 -16.80 -15.08
CA HIS A 268 -21.82 -18.00 -14.44
C HIS A 268 -21.16 -17.65 -13.10
N GLY A 269 -21.52 -18.40 -12.06
CA GLY A 269 -21.00 -18.24 -10.69
C GLY A 269 -21.49 -17.02 -9.91
N THR A 270 -22.56 -16.35 -10.33
CA THR A 270 -23.15 -15.21 -9.60
C THR A 270 -23.55 -15.55 -8.16
N GLY A 271 -24.18 -16.70 -7.93
CA GLY A 271 -24.58 -17.17 -6.59
C GLY A 271 -23.38 -17.42 -5.66
N CYS A 272 -22.38 -18.17 -6.14
CA CYS A 272 -21.16 -18.47 -5.40
C CYS A 272 -20.39 -17.19 -5.05
N SER A 273 -20.28 -16.27 -6.02
CA SER A 273 -19.62 -14.98 -5.83
C SER A 273 -20.33 -14.12 -4.79
N LEU A 274 -21.67 -14.03 -4.86
CA LEU A 274 -22.46 -13.21 -3.94
C LEU A 274 -22.32 -13.70 -2.49
N SER A 275 -22.56 -14.98 -2.26
CA SER A 275 -22.52 -15.59 -0.92
C SER A 275 -21.11 -15.49 -0.30
N SER A 276 -20.06 -15.71 -1.09
CA SER A 276 -18.67 -15.56 -0.63
C SER A 276 -18.29 -14.13 -0.27
N ALA A 277 -18.73 -13.15 -1.08
CA ALA A 277 -18.54 -11.74 -0.77
C ALA A 277 -19.30 -11.33 0.51
N ILE A 278 -20.52 -11.83 0.71
CA ILE A 278 -21.30 -11.56 1.92
C ILE A 278 -20.62 -12.15 3.15
N ALA A 279 -20.19 -13.41 3.12
CA ALA A 279 -19.51 -14.05 4.24
C ALA A 279 -18.27 -13.26 4.66
N THR A 280 -17.46 -12.84 3.68
CA THR A 280 -16.25 -12.05 3.90
C THR A 280 -16.55 -10.69 4.50
N ARG A 281 -17.51 -9.95 3.92
CA ARG A 281 -17.87 -8.62 4.40
C ARG A 281 -18.54 -8.66 5.75
N ARG A 282 -19.37 -9.66 6.04
CA ARG A 282 -20.01 -9.83 7.35
C ARG A 282 -18.98 -10.09 8.44
N ALA A 283 -17.95 -10.88 8.15
CA ALA A 283 -16.83 -11.09 9.06
C ALA A 283 -16.03 -9.79 9.30
N ALA A 284 -15.87 -8.96 8.27
CA ALA A 284 -15.16 -7.68 8.38
C ALA A 284 -15.97 -6.59 9.11
N THR A 285 -17.28 -6.47 8.85
CA THR A 285 -18.09 -5.31 9.27
C THR A 285 -18.94 -5.55 10.51
N GLY A 286 -19.25 -6.82 10.83
CA GLY A 286 -20.21 -7.10 11.89
C GLY A 286 -21.68 -6.95 11.49
N ASP A 287 -21.99 -6.45 10.29
CA ASP A 287 -23.34 -6.04 9.90
C ASP A 287 -23.82 -6.70 8.59
N TRP A 288 -24.99 -7.34 8.64
CA TRP A 288 -25.56 -8.09 7.51
C TRP A 288 -26.03 -7.19 6.38
N GLU A 289 -26.65 -6.06 6.69
CA GLU A 289 -27.22 -5.19 5.66
C GLU A 289 -26.15 -4.52 4.82
N THR A 290 -25.11 -4.02 5.50
CA THR A 290 -23.90 -3.49 4.88
C THR A 290 -23.22 -4.55 4.05
N ALA A 291 -23.03 -5.77 4.59
CA ALA A 291 -22.40 -6.86 3.86
C ALA A 291 -23.14 -7.22 2.57
N VAL A 292 -24.47 -7.37 2.63
CA VAL A 292 -25.31 -7.67 1.46
C VAL A 292 -25.31 -6.51 0.46
N GLY A 293 -25.51 -5.28 0.94
CA GLY A 293 -25.55 -4.09 0.08
C GLY A 293 -24.23 -3.86 -0.68
N GLU A 294 -23.09 -4.04 -0.01
CA GLU A 294 -21.77 -3.93 -0.62
C GLU A 294 -21.44 -5.10 -1.57
N ALA A 295 -21.73 -6.34 -1.17
CA ALA A 295 -21.51 -7.51 -2.00
C ALA A 295 -22.33 -7.42 -3.30
N ARG A 296 -23.59 -6.96 -3.21
CA ARG A 296 -24.44 -6.74 -4.38
C ARG A 296 -23.91 -5.64 -5.29
N ARG A 297 -23.42 -4.52 -4.72
CA ARG A 297 -22.80 -3.45 -5.50
C ARG A 297 -21.58 -3.95 -6.27
N TRP A 298 -20.71 -4.72 -5.61
CA TRP A 298 -19.54 -5.35 -6.22
C TRP A 298 -19.92 -6.38 -7.30
N LEU A 299 -20.92 -7.22 -7.06
CA LEU A 299 -21.35 -8.21 -8.05
C LEU A 299 -21.92 -7.54 -9.30
N ARG A 300 -22.69 -6.46 -9.15
CA ARG A 300 -23.21 -5.67 -10.28
C ARG A 300 -22.09 -5.02 -11.08
N GLU A 301 -21.03 -4.51 -10.42
CA GLU A 301 -19.81 -4.07 -11.12
C GLU A 301 -19.16 -5.22 -11.89
N SER A 302 -19.03 -6.39 -11.26
CA SER A 302 -18.42 -7.58 -11.84
C SER A 302 -19.19 -8.12 -13.06
N LEU A 303 -20.53 -8.04 -13.02
CA LEU A 303 -21.42 -8.43 -14.13
C LEU A 303 -21.26 -7.53 -15.35
N ARG A 304 -21.24 -6.19 -15.15
CA ARG A 304 -21.09 -5.24 -16.26
C ARG A 304 -19.78 -5.43 -17.04
N HIS A 305 -18.75 -5.96 -16.38
CA HIS A 305 -17.45 -6.20 -16.99
C HIS A 305 -17.18 -7.67 -17.30
N GLY A 306 -18.12 -8.59 -17.01
CA GLY A 306 -17.88 -10.03 -17.17
C GLY A 306 -17.49 -10.43 -18.60
N GLU A 307 -18.15 -9.84 -19.61
CA GLU A 307 -17.91 -10.16 -21.02
C GLU A 307 -16.53 -9.70 -21.53
N THR A 308 -15.88 -8.73 -20.86
CA THR A 308 -14.54 -8.27 -21.28
C THR A 308 -13.47 -9.34 -21.06
N LEU A 309 -13.74 -10.34 -20.22
CA LEU A 309 -12.84 -11.47 -19.98
C LEU A 309 -12.71 -12.43 -21.17
N GLN A 310 -13.73 -12.49 -22.05
CA GLN A 310 -13.74 -13.39 -23.22
C GLN A 310 -13.45 -14.88 -22.88
N VAL A 311 -13.97 -15.38 -21.75
CA VAL A 311 -13.73 -16.75 -21.28
C VAL A 311 -14.79 -17.73 -21.80
N GLY A 312 -14.39 -18.60 -22.73
CA GLY A 312 -15.22 -19.66 -23.29
C GLY A 312 -16.27 -19.16 -24.29
N GLY A 313 -17.14 -20.06 -24.75
CA GLY A 313 -18.17 -19.76 -25.76
C GLY A 313 -19.58 -20.17 -25.35
N GLY A 314 -19.85 -20.19 -24.04
CA GLY A 314 -21.16 -20.45 -23.43
C GLY A 314 -21.47 -19.33 -22.43
N HIS A 315 -21.99 -19.67 -21.25
CA HIS A 315 -22.19 -18.68 -20.18
C HIS A 315 -20.86 -18.33 -19.52
N GLY A 316 -20.40 -17.09 -19.75
CA GLY A 316 -19.14 -16.58 -19.22
C GLY A 316 -19.18 -16.28 -17.71
N PRO A 317 -18.03 -16.18 -17.05
CA PRO A 317 -17.94 -15.82 -15.64
C PRO A 317 -18.08 -14.30 -15.41
N VAL A 318 -18.46 -13.91 -14.20
CA VAL A 318 -18.35 -12.50 -13.76
C VAL A 318 -16.88 -12.06 -13.64
N HIS A 319 -16.61 -10.77 -13.80
CA HIS A 319 -15.27 -10.23 -13.63
C HIS A 319 -15.00 -9.82 -12.17
N HIS A 320 -14.60 -10.79 -11.35
CA HIS A 320 -14.34 -10.66 -9.91
C HIS A 320 -13.44 -9.48 -9.51
N PHE A 321 -12.45 -9.14 -10.35
CA PHE A 321 -11.47 -8.09 -10.09
C PHE A 321 -11.65 -6.80 -10.92
N ALA A 322 -12.79 -6.57 -11.57
CA ALA A 322 -12.95 -5.49 -12.55
C ALA A 322 -12.60 -4.11 -11.96
N GLY A 323 -13.25 -3.77 -10.85
CA GLY A 323 -12.97 -2.54 -10.13
C GLY A 323 -11.57 -2.52 -9.50
N LEU A 324 -11.06 -3.68 -9.05
CA LEU A 324 -9.76 -3.77 -8.40
C LEU A 324 -8.62 -3.47 -9.38
N TRP A 325 -8.61 -4.10 -10.55
CA TRP A 325 -7.59 -3.87 -11.58
C TRP A 325 -7.68 -2.45 -12.16
N ALA A 326 -8.88 -1.92 -12.34
CA ALA A 326 -9.06 -0.54 -12.80
C ALA A 326 -8.48 0.50 -11.82
N ARG A 327 -8.56 0.24 -10.50
CA ARG A 327 -8.07 1.17 -9.47
C ARG A 327 -6.60 0.93 -9.07
N GLY A 328 -6.20 -0.33 -8.92
CA GLY A 328 -4.88 -0.72 -8.42
C GLY A 328 -3.84 -0.93 -9.52
N GLY A 329 -4.25 -0.94 -10.78
CA GLY A 329 -3.39 -1.31 -11.90
C GLY A 329 -2.92 -2.76 -11.83
N LEU A 330 -2.04 -3.12 -12.76
CA LEU A 330 -1.37 -4.42 -12.82
C LEU A 330 0.14 -4.30 -12.60
N ALA A 331 0.64 -3.08 -12.40
CA ALA A 331 2.05 -2.81 -12.20
C ALA A 331 2.43 -3.12 -10.75
N THR A 332 3.54 -3.84 -10.58
CA THR A 332 4.15 -4.04 -9.26
C THR A 332 4.98 -2.82 -8.91
N ALA A 333 4.85 -2.32 -7.68
CA ALA A 333 5.67 -1.23 -7.18
C ALA A 333 7.09 -1.74 -6.86
N PRO A 334 8.15 -0.98 -7.19
CA PRO A 334 9.51 -1.33 -6.79
C PRO A 334 9.67 -1.13 -5.27
N THR A 335 10.58 -1.88 -4.67
CA THR A 335 11.07 -1.64 -3.31
C THR A 335 11.98 -0.41 -3.27
N PRO A 336 12.15 0.26 -2.12
CA PRO A 336 13.09 1.37 -1.98
C PRO A 336 14.52 1.01 -2.43
N ALA A 337 14.99 -0.20 -2.12
CA ALA A 337 16.32 -0.69 -2.53
C ALA A 337 16.46 -0.85 -4.05
N GLU A 338 15.41 -1.31 -4.74
CA GLU A 338 15.40 -1.38 -6.21
C GLU A 338 15.43 0.02 -6.83
N VAL A 339 14.71 0.99 -6.25
CA VAL A 339 14.75 2.39 -6.70
C VAL A 339 16.15 2.99 -6.53
N GLU A 340 16.75 2.83 -5.35
CA GLU A 340 18.10 3.33 -5.08
C GLU A 340 19.10 2.79 -6.10
N THR A 341 19.07 1.47 -6.34
CA THR A 341 19.97 0.79 -7.27
C THR A 341 19.77 1.30 -8.70
N ASP A 342 18.53 1.30 -9.20
CA ASP A 342 18.20 1.74 -10.56
C ASP A 342 18.60 3.19 -10.81
N TRP A 343 18.35 4.09 -9.86
CA TRP A 343 18.69 5.50 -10.03
C TRP A 343 20.21 5.74 -10.00
N TRP A 344 20.93 5.05 -9.11
CA TRP A 344 22.38 5.16 -9.01
C TRP A 344 23.12 4.58 -10.22
N GLU A 345 22.64 3.46 -10.75
CA GLU A 345 23.10 2.89 -12.02
C GLU A 345 22.73 3.79 -13.20
N GLY A 346 21.53 4.38 -13.15
CA GLY A 346 21.00 5.30 -14.15
C GLY A 346 21.76 6.61 -14.32
N ILE A 347 22.73 6.92 -13.46
CA ILE A 347 23.66 8.06 -13.58
C ILE A 347 25.13 7.63 -13.68
N ALA A 348 25.42 6.36 -13.98
CA ALA A 348 26.80 5.86 -14.07
C ALA A 348 27.64 6.58 -15.14
N ASP A 349 27.02 7.10 -16.20
CA ASP A 349 27.67 7.94 -17.21
C ASP A 349 28.09 9.30 -16.64
N VAL A 350 27.23 9.94 -15.84
CA VAL A 350 27.53 11.21 -15.16
C VAL A 350 28.65 11.02 -14.14
N ARG A 351 28.58 9.97 -13.31
CA ARG A 351 29.61 9.66 -12.30
C ARG A 351 30.98 9.46 -12.92
N ARG A 352 31.05 8.67 -13.99
CA ARG A 352 32.29 8.48 -14.76
C ARG A 352 32.79 9.80 -15.35
N GLY A 353 31.88 10.62 -15.87
CA GLY A 353 32.20 11.96 -16.35
C GLY A 353 32.86 12.82 -15.27
N ILE A 354 32.33 12.81 -14.04
CA ILE A 354 32.90 13.53 -12.89
C ILE A 354 34.31 13.01 -12.60
N ASP A 355 34.47 11.69 -12.50
CA ASP A 355 35.76 11.05 -12.24
C ASP A 355 36.84 11.40 -13.29
N GLU A 356 36.44 11.63 -14.54
CA GLU A 356 37.35 11.94 -15.65
C GLU A 356 37.71 13.42 -15.77
N LEU A 357 37.05 14.32 -15.01
CA LEU A 357 37.32 15.75 -15.09
C LEU A 357 38.76 16.09 -14.66
N PRO A 358 39.48 16.93 -15.43
CA PRO A 358 40.82 17.39 -15.03
C PRO A 358 40.83 18.12 -13.68
N PHE A 359 39.71 18.78 -13.32
CA PHE A 359 39.55 19.40 -12.01
C PHE A 359 39.61 18.36 -10.87
N ILE A 360 38.87 17.26 -11.00
CA ILE A 360 38.85 16.17 -10.01
C ILE A 360 40.18 15.43 -9.97
N ARG A 361 40.78 15.14 -11.14
CA ARG A 361 42.10 14.48 -11.21
C ARG A 361 43.20 15.33 -10.57
N GLY A 362 43.26 16.62 -10.92
CA GLY A 362 44.22 17.56 -10.34
C GLY A 362 44.00 17.77 -8.83
N LEU A 363 42.75 17.73 -8.38
CA LEU A 363 42.43 17.82 -6.95
C LEU A 363 42.89 16.58 -6.20
N ALA A 364 42.75 15.39 -6.78
CA ALA A 364 43.13 14.13 -6.16
C ALA A 364 44.65 13.90 -6.12
N ASP A 365 45.40 14.38 -7.13
CA ASP A 365 46.85 14.23 -7.20
C ASP A 365 47.65 15.41 -6.62
N GLY A 366 46.94 16.47 -6.20
CA GLY A 366 47.51 17.68 -5.60
C GLY A 366 48.13 18.65 -6.60
N THR A 367 47.95 18.44 -7.91
CA THR A 367 48.51 19.29 -8.97
C THR A 367 47.59 20.44 -9.40
N LEU A 368 46.34 20.46 -8.93
CA LEU A 368 45.39 21.52 -9.27
C LEU A 368 45.93 22.89 -8.86
N GLU A 369 45.91 23.85 -9.78
CA GLU A 369 46.25 25.24 -9.50
C GLU A 369 45.27 25.87 -8.49
N ARG A 370 45.79 26.77 -7.64
CA ARG A 370 44.98 27.35 -6.56
C ARG A 370 43.82 28.21 -7.05
N GLU A 371 43.96 28.87 -8.20
CA GLU A 371 42.94 29.79 -8.71
C GLU A 371 41.65 29.08 -9.14
N PRO A 372 41.67 28.01 -9.97
CA PRO A 372 40.49 27.19 -10.22
C PRO A 372 39.83 26.65 -8.95
N PHE A 373 40.62 26.20 -7.97
CA PHE A 373 40.07 25.73 -6.70
C PHE A 373 39.36 26.84 -5.93
N ARG A 374 39.95 28.06 -5.87
CA ARG A 374 39.30 29.23 -5.26
C ARG A 374 38.03 29.65 -5.99
N PHE A 375 38.01 29.58 -7.32
CA PHE A 375 36.81 29.83 -8.12
C PHE A 375 35.70 28.85 -7.76
N TYR A 376 36.00 27.55 -7.70
CA TYR A 376 35.07 26.50 -7.29
C TYR A 376 34.44 26.81 -5.94
N LEU A 377 35.26 27.08 -4.91
CA LEU A 377 34.76 27.38 -3.56
C LEU A 377 33.87 28.63 -3.52
N ALA A 378 34.18 29.63 -4.36
CA ALA A 378 33.39 30.85 -4.41
C ALA A 378 32.02 30.61 -5.08
N GLN A 379 31.95 29.73 -6.09
CA GLN A 379 30.68 29.28 -6.67
C GLN A 379 29.91 28.35 -5.73
N ASP A 380 30.60 27.50 -4.95
CA ASP A 380 29.99 26.60 -3.97
C ASP A 380 29.33 27.37 -2.81
N ALA A 381 29.96 28.46 -2.35
CA ALA A 381 29.32 29.35 -1.38
C ALA A 381 28.00 29.96 -1.92
N LEU A 382 27.97 30.39 -3.18
CA LEU A 382 26.75 30.89 -3.83
C LEU A 382 25.69 29.79 -3.97
N TYR A 383 26.12 28.58 -4.33
CA TYR A 383 25.24 27.43 -4.45
C TYR A 383 24.61 27.08 -3.09
N LEU A 384 25.42 26.89 -2.05
CA LEU A 384 24.96 26.50 -0.71
C LEU A 384 23.95 27.50 -0.13
N ARG A 385 24.15 28.80 -0.37
CA ARG A 385 23.22 29.86 0.06
C ARG A 385 21.81 29.65 -0.47
N ASP A 386 21.68 29.39 -1.78
CA ASP A 386 20.38 29.25 -2.44
C ASP A 386 19.85 27.81 -2.30
N TYR A 387 20.74 26.80 -2.23
CA TYR A 387 20.42 25.42 -1.90
C TYR A 387 19.76 25.31 -0.51
N ALA A 388 20.28 26.03 0.50
CA ALA A 388 19.67 26.10 1.82
C ALA A 388 18.21 26.61 1.79
N ARG A 389 17.91 27.56 0.91
CA ARG A 389 16.53 28.07 0.73
C ARG A 389 15.63 27.00 0.11
N VAL A 390 16.14 26.26 -0.87
CA VAL A 390 15.37 25.16 -1.49
C VAL A 390 15.15 24.01 -0.51
N LEU A 391 16.14 23.67 0.34
CA LEU A 391 15.99 22.73 1.44
C LEU A 391 14.94 23.19 2.46
N ALA A 392 14.88 24.49 2.76
CA ALA A 392 13.83 25.05 3.62
C ALA A 392 12.43 24.94 2.98
N VAL A 393 12.33 25.07 1.64
CA VAL A 393 11.08 24.79 0.92
C VAL A 393 10.71 23.31 1.01
N ALA A 394 11.68 22.39 0.87
CA ALA A 394 11.44 20.96 1.07
C ALA A 394 10.95 20.66 2.49
N ALA A 395 11.54 21.31 3.50
CA ALA A 395 11.08 21.23 4.89
C ALA A 395 9.64 21.74 5.04
N ALA A 396 9.27 22.84 4.39
CA ALA A 396 7.91 23.38 4.45
C ALA A 396 6.87 22.48 3.76
N LEU A 397 7.26 21.79 2.68
CA LEU A 397 6.37 20.92 1.91
C LEU A 397 6.30 19.48 2.44
N ALA A 398 7.25 19.07 3.29
CA ALA A 398 7.34 17.69 3.76
C ALA A 398 6.08 17.27 4.54
N PRO A 399 5.49 16.10 4.25
CA PRO A 399 4.23 15.66 4.82
C PRO A 399 4.36 15.20 6.28
N GLU A 400 5.56 14.81 6.71
CA GLU A 400 5.83 14.24 8.02
C GLU A 400 6.82 15.09 8.82
N ALA A 401 6.58 15.25 10.13
CA ALA A 401 7.42 16.07 11.01
C ALA A 401 8.90 15.61 11.05
N THR A 402 9.15 14.32 10.89
CA THR A 402 10.49 13.73 10.80
C THR A 402 11.23 14.22 9.56
N ALA A 403 10.57 14.19 8.40
CA ALA A 403 11.09 14.72 7.14
C ALA A 403 11.24 16.25 7.19
N GLN A 404 10.26 16.98 7.74
CA GLN A 404 10.36 18.43 7.96
C GLN A 404 11.62 18.78 8.76
N ALA A 405 11.83 18.08 9.88
CA ALA A 405 12.98 18.31 10.74
C ALA A 405 14.31 17.94 10.07
N PHE A 406 14.33 16.87 9.25
CA PHE A 406 15.51 16.49 8.48
C PHE A 406 15.89 17.58 7.48
N TRP A 407 14.98 18.00 6.60
CA TRP A 407 15.27 19.02 5.60
C TRP A 407 15.59 20.38 6.22
N ALA A 408 14.99 20.74 7.36
CA ALA A 408 15.31 21.96 8.09
C ALA A 408 16.74 21.92 8.66
N ARG A 409 17.16 20.80 9.26
CA ARG A 409 18.55 20.61 9.71
C ARG A 409 19.54 20.60 8.55
N SER A 410 19.16 20.01 7.43
CA SER A 410 19.99 20.05 6.22
C SER A 410 20.15 21.48 5.69
N ALA A 411 19.09 22.31 5.75
CA ALA A 411 19.18 23.72 5.39
C ALA A 411 20.12 24.50 6.32
N GLU A 412 20.03 24.28 7.64
CA GLU A 412 20.97 24.82 8.62
C GLU A 412 22.41 24.37 8.33
N GLY A 413 22.61 23.09 8.03
CA GLY A 413 23.90 22.53 7.66
C GLY A 413 24.51 23.20 6.43
N ALA A 414 23.71 23.45 5.39
CA ALA A 414 24.17 24.16 4.19
C ALA A 414 24.59 25.61 4.49
N ILE A 415 23.86 26.33 5.34
CA ILE A 415 24.22 27.68 5.81
C ILE A 415 25.53 27.65 6.61
N ALA A 416 25.68 26.67 7.50
CA ALA A 416 26.90 26.50 8.28
C ALA A 416 28.12 26.20 7.39
N GLY A 417 27.92 25.36 6.36
CA GLY A 417 28.93 25.04 5.34
C GLY A 417 29.39 26.28 4.56
N GLU A 418 28.45 27.08 4.05
CA GLU A 418 28.73 28.34 3.36
C GLU A 418 29.60 29.28 4.23
N LEU A 419 29.22 29.47 5.50
CA LEU A 419 29.95 30.33 6.43
C LEU A 419 31.38 29.85 6.70
N GLU A 420 31.59 28.53 6.77
CA GLU A 420 32.91 27.97 7.00
C GLU A 420 33.82 28.14 5.78
N LEU A 421 33.31 28.01 4.55
CA LEU A 421 34.06 28.31 3.32
C LEU A 421 34.56 29.76 3.29
N HIS A 422 33.70 30.70 3.70
CA HIS A 422 34.06 32.12 3.80
C HIS A 422 35.14 32.39 4.86
N ARG A 423 35.08 31.71 6.02
CA ARG A 423 36.10 31.86 7.07
C ARG A 423 37.45 31.27 6.70
N SER A 424 37.45 30.07 6.13
CA SER A 424 38.65 29.25 5.97
C SER A 424 39.40 29.50 4.65
N TRP A 425 38.69 29.70 3.53
CA TRP A 425 39.30 29.71 2.20
C TRP A 425 39.14 31.01 1.42
N LEU A 426 37.99 31.67 1.52
CA LEU A 426 37.68 32.83 0.67
C LEU A 426 38.06 34.18 1.31
N GLY A 427 38.11 34.25 2.64
CA GLY A 427 38.38 35.48 3.39
C GLY A 427 37.24 36.50 3.31
N ARG A 428 37.46 37.71 3.85
CA ARG A 428 36.50 38.84 3.79
C ARG A 428 36.72 39.65 2.52
N THR A 429 36.30 39.15 1.37
CA THR A 429 36.19 39.98 0.14
C THR A 429 34.97 40.91 0.24
N THR A 430 35.06 42.12 -0.35
CA THR A 430 34.04 43.18 -0.22
C THR A 430 32.87 43.06 -1.20
N ALA A 431 32.93 42.16 -2.18
CA ALA A 431 31.83 41.85 -3.10
C ALA A 431 31.81 40.35 -3.45
N PRO A 432 30.63 39.69 -3.46
CA PRO A 432 30.50 38.31 -3.91
C PRO A 432 30.79 38.21 -5.42
N PRO A 433 31.39 37.11 -5.91
CA PRO A 433 31.60 36.91 -7.34
C PRO A 433 30.27 36.74 -8.07
N ASP A 434 30.25 37.03 -9.37
CA ASP A 434 29.10 36.73 -10.22
C ASP A 434 28.92 35.20 -10.35
N PRO A 435 27.68 34.69 -10.35
CA PRO A 435 27.41 33.27 -10.51
C PRO A 435 27.78 32.82 -11.94
N ALA A 436 28.52 31.72 -12.02
CA ALA A 436 28.86 31.11 -13.30
C ALA A 436 27.60 30.52 -13.97
N PRO A 437 27.57 30.36 -15.32
CA PRO A 437 26.42 29.79 -16.02
C PRO A 437 25.99 28.42 -15.49
N ALA A 438 26.95 27.56 -15.08
CA ALA A 438 26.65 26.26 -14.50
C ALA A 438 25.93 26.38 -13.14
N THR A 439 26.40 27.28 -12.27
CA THR A 439 25.81 27.57 -10.96
C THR A 439 24.40 28.12 -11.10
N THR A 440 24.19 29.10 -12.00
CA THR A 440 22.86 29.65 -12.28
C THR A 440 21.91 28.58 -12.80
N ALA A 441 22.33 27.77 -13.79
CA ALA A 441 21.50 26.73 -14.36
C ALA A 441 21.06 25.68 -13.33
N TYR A 442 21.96 25.31 -12.41
CA TYR A 442 21.62 24.35 -11.36
C TYR A 442 20.63 24.95 -10.35
N LEU A 443 20.88 26.17 -9.87
CA LEU A 443 19.99 26.84 -8.94
C LEU A 443 18.60 27.11 -9.55
N ASP A 444 18.52 27.48 -10.83
CA ASP A 444 17.26 27.64 -11.54
C ASP A 444 16.48 26.32 -11.62
N HIS A 445 17.17 25.19 -11.85
CA HIS A 445 16.55 23.87 -11.85
C HIS A 445 15.92 23.53 -10.48
N LEU A 446 16.67 23.74 -9.40
CA LEU A 446 16.23 23.47 -8.03
C LEU A 446 15.10 24.41 -7.59
N ALA A 447 15.23 25.71 -7.87
CA ALA A 447 14.22 26.70 -7.60
C ALA A 447 12.92 26.41 -8.37
N ALA A 448 13.01 25.99 -9.64
CA ALA A 448 11.85 25.59 -10.43
C ALA A 448 11.18 24.31 -9.89
N ALA A 449 11.94 23.36 -9.35
CA ALA A 449 11.37 22.20 -8.67
C ALA A 449 10.62 22.61 -7.39
N GLY A 450 11.22 23.50 -6.59
CA GLY A 450 10.61 24.01 -5.35
C GLY A 450 9.34 24.84 -5.60
N ALA A 451 9.37 25.73 -6.60
CA ALA A 451 8.25 26.62 -6.92
C ALA A 451 6.99 25.87 -7.41
N ARG A 452 7.15 24.66 -7.96
CA ARG A 452 6.02 23.82 -8.39
C ARG A 452 5.26 23.18 -7.21
N GLY A 453 5.83 23.21 -6.00
CA GLY A 453 5.20 22.65 -4.80
C GLY A 453 5.13 21.11 -4.77
N ASP A 454 5.88 20.43 -5.66
CA ASP A 454 5.87 18.98 -5.78
C ASP A 454 6.98 18.38 -4.90
N TYR A 455 6.66 18.09 -3.64
CA TYR A 455 7.62 17.60 -2.64
C TYR A 455 8.42 16.37 -3.13
N PRO A 456 7.81 15.29 -3.65
CA PRO A 456 8.56 14.15 -4.18
C PRO A 456 9.58 14.53 -5.25
N VAL A 457 9.21 15.37 -6.21
CA VAL A 457 10.11 15.78 -7.29
C VAL A 457 11.23 16.68 -6.75
N LEU A 458 10.92 17.54 -5.78
CA LEU A 458 11.90 18.42 -5.15
C LEU A 458 12.98 17.64 -4.41
N ILE A 459 12.61 16.69 -3.54
CA ILE A 459 13.60 15.92 -2.77
C ILE A 459 14.46 15.04 -3.67
N ALA A 460 13.91 14.55 -4.79
CA ALA A 460 14.67 13.83 -5.79
C ALA A 460 15.69 14.73 -6.52
N ALA A 461 15.35 16.01 -6.75
CA ALA A 461 16.29 16.99 -7.31
C ALA A 461 17.39 17.39 -6.31
N LEU A 462 17.08 17.42 -5.02
CA LEU A 462 18.04 17.76 -3.97
C LEU A 462 19.06 16.63 -3.72
N LEU A 463 18.67 15.37 -3.90
CA LEU A 463 19.45 14.20 -3.52
C LEU A 463 20.87 14.10 -4.11
N PRO A 464 21.12 14.40 -5.40
CA PRO A 464 22.46 14.22 -5.99
C PRO A 464 23.57 14.99 -5.26
N CYS A 465 23.27 16.17 -4.70
CA CYS A 465 24.24 16.94 -3.92
C CYS A 465 24.70 16.20 -2.65
N PHE A 466 23.82 15.46 -1.97
CA PHE A 466 24.22 14.58 -0.87
C PHE A 466 25.03 13.39 -1.39
N GLN A 467 24.48 12.71 -2.39
CA GLN A 467 24.93 11.38 -2.77
C GLN A 467 26.24 11.39 -3.55
N LEU A 468 26.40 12.28 -4.53
CA LEU A 468 27.60 12.36 -5.36
C LEU A 468 28.80 12.90 -4.57
N TYR A 469 28.59 13.89 -3.71
CA TYR A 469 29.66 14.39 -2.84
C TYR A 469 30.10 13.35 -1.80
N ALA A 470 29.15 12.61 -1.21
CA ALA A 470 29.48 11.55 -0.25
C ALA A 470 30.24 10.41 -0.91
N ASP A 471 29.81 9.96 -2.10
CA ASP A 471 30.50 8.93 -2.89
C ASP A 471 31.90 9.39 -3.30
N LEU A 472 32.02 10.56 -3.93
CA LEU A 472 33.30 11.09 -4.39
C LEU A 472 34.27 11.31 -3.23
N GLY A 473 33.80 11.91 -2.12
CA GLY A 473 34.60 12.12 -0.92
C GLY A 473 35.11 10.81 -0.32
N ALA A 474 34.24 9.80 -0.20
CA ALA A 474 34.62 8.49 0.31
C ALA A 474 35.68 7.80 -0.58
N ARG A 475 35.51 7.86 -1.90
CA ARG A 475 36.43 7.25 -2.88
C ARG A 475 37.79 7.98 -2.92
N LEU A 476 37.80 9.30 -2.80
CA LEU A 476 39.03 10.09 -2.64
C LEU A 476 39.76 9.74 -1.34
N ALA A 477 39.04 9.65 -0.21
CA ALA A 477 39.61 9.27 1.08
C ALA A 477 40.10 7.80 1.12
N ALA A 478 39.53 6.93 0.28
CA ALA A 478 40.00 5.56 0.09
C ALA A 478 41.21 5.45 -0.88
N GLY A 479 41.63 6.56 -1.51
CA GLY A 479 42.76 6.59 -2.43
C GLY A 479 42.46 5.98 -3.81
N GLU A 480 41.20 5.85 -4.22
CA GLU A 480 40.81 5.27 -5.52
C GLU A 480 41.32 6.07 -6.72
N PHE A 481 41.62 7.36 -6.51
CA PHE A 481 42.16 8.26 -7.53
C PHE A 481 43.70 8.36 -7.51
N GLY A 482 44.36 7.64 -6.60
CA GLY A 482 45.82 7.62 -6.45
C GLY A 482 46.26 7.87 -4.99
N PRO A 483 47.53 7.55 -4.67
CA PRO A 483 48.03 7.61 -3.29
C PRO A 483 48.23 9.04 -2.77
N ALA A 484 48.31 10.05 -3.64
CA ALA A 484 48.57 11.44 -3.27
C ALA A 484 47.44 12.04 -2.41
N ALA A 485 46.19 11.63 -2.62
CA ALA A 485 45.04 12.06 -1.82
C ALA A 485 45.15 11.63 -0.34
N LEU A 486 45.99 10.64 -0.03
CA LEU A 486 46.22 10.13 1.33
C LEU A 486 47.36 10.85 2.05
N ASP A 487 48.10 11.73 1.37
CA ASP A 487 49.24 12.44 1.96
C ASP A 487 48.74 13.53 2.94
N PRO A 488 49.14 13.49 4.23
CA PRO A 488 48.82 14.56 5.18
C PRO A 488 49.34 15.95 4.76
N ALA A 489 50.35 16.02 3.90
CA ALA A 489 50.89 17.26 3.34
C ALA A 489 50.14 17.73 2.08
N HIS A 490 49.05 17.05 1.69
CA HIS A 490 48.29 17.38 0.49
C HIS A 490 47.78 18.84 0.52
N PRO A 491 47.95 19.63 -0.55
CA PRO A 491 47.59 21.06 -0.56
C PRO A 491 46.12 21.36 -0.22
N TYR A 492 45.24 20.38 -0.44
CA TYR A 492 43.79 20.45 -0.22
C TYR A 492 43.30 19.47 0.86
N ALA A 493 44.19 18.95 1.72
CA ALA A 493 43.87 17.94 2.73
C ALA A 493 42.68 18.31 3.65
N SER A 494 42.59 19.58 4.06
CA SER A 494 41.50 20.06 4.92
C SER A 494 40.14 20.08 4.22
N TRP A 495 40.10 20.25 2.90
CA TRP A 495 38.86 20.15 2.13
C TRP A 495 38.46 18.68 1.92
N LEU A 496 39.43 17.81 1.58
CA LEU A 496 39.21 16.37 1.43
C LEU A 496 38.68 15.73 2.71
N ALA A 497 39.13 16.20 3.88
CA ALA A 497 38.69 15.72 5.18
C ALA A 497 37.21 16.07 5.49
N THR A 498 36.66 17.15 4.94
CA THR A 498 35.28 17.60 5.21
C THR A 498 34.24 16.61 4.69
N TYR A 499 34.49 15.98 3.54
CA TYR A 499 33.56 15.00 2.94
C TYR A 499 33.76 13.57 3.46
N ALA A 500 34.80 13.34 4.25
CA ALA A 500 35.00 12.11 5.03
C ALA A 500 34.30 12.16 6.40
N ASP A 501 33.54 13.22 6.70
CA ASP A 501 32.83 13.38 7.97
C ASP A 501 31.70 12.33 8.16
N PRO A 502 31.70 11.56 9.27
CA PRO A 502 30.64 10.62 9.57
C PRO A 502 29.25 11.26 9.67
N GLY A 503 29.15 12.52 10.10
CA GLY A 503 27.89 13.26 10.17
C GLY A 503 27.24 13.46 8.79
N PHE A 504 28.05 13.82 7.79
CA PHE A 504 27.62 13.94 6.40
C PHE A 504 27.16 12.59 5.82
N ALA A 505 27.88 11.49 6.12
CA ALA A 505 27.49 10.15 5.67
C ALA A 505 26.12 9.71 6.23
N VAL A 506 25.83 10.03 7.50
CA VAL A 506 24.52 9.75 8.12
C VAL A 506 23.42 10.57 7.45
N ALA A 507 23.64 11.87 7.20
CA ALA A 507 22.68 12.72 6.53
C ALA A 507 22.41 12.26 5.09
N ASN A 508 23.45 11.86 4.36
CA ASN A 508 23.32 11.29 3.01
C ASN A 508 22.49 10.00 3.03
N ARG A 509 22.75 9.07 3.97
CA ARG A 509 21.96 7.85 4.04
C ARG A 509 20.49 8.14 4.30
N GLN A 510 20.20 9.02 5.26
CA GLN A 510 18.83 9.44 5.56
C GLN A 510 18.13 10.10 4.35
N ALA A 511 18.84 10.92 3.57
CA ALA A 511 18.29 11.50 2.34
C ALA A 511 17.91 10.41 1.32
N ILE A 512 18.79 9.43 1.11
CA ILE A 512 18.53 8.33 0.16
C ILE A 512 17.36 7.47 0.62
N ASP A 513 17.30 7.12 1.90
CA ASP A 513 16.20 6.34 2.47
C ASP A 513 14.86 7.07 2.27
N MET A 514 14.79 8.37 2.58
CA MET A 514 13.57 9.16 2.40
C MET A 514 13.14 9.27 0.93
N VAL A 515 14.08 9.52 0.02
CA VAL A 515 13.76 9.70 -1.41
C VAL A 515 13.36 8.39 -2.06
N SER A 516 14.11 7.30 -1.79
CA SER A 516 13.82 5.97 -2.32
C SER A 516 12.50 5.42 -1.79
N ASP A 517 12.18 5.62 -0.51
CA ASP A 517 10.88 5.27 0.07
C ASP A 517 9.74 6.07 -0.57
N THR A 518 9.92 7.39 -0.73
CA THR A 518 8.93 8.25 -1.39
C THR A 518 8.69 7.78 -2.84
N ALA A 519 9.73 7.41 -3.57
CA ALA A 519 9.63 6.96 -4.96
C ALA A 519 9.02 5.56 -5.10
N ALA A 520 9.29 4.64 -4.16
CA ALA A 520 8.71 3.29 -4.12
C ALA A 520 7.18 3.35 -3.97
N HIS A 521 6.67 4.30 -3.16
CA HIS A 521 5.24 4.48 -2.91
C HIS A 521 4.56 5.47 -3.89
N ALA A 522 5.32 6.15 -4.74
CA ALA A 522 4.78 7.06 -5.74
C ALA A 522 4.09 6.32 -6.91
N THR A 523 3.12 6.97 -7.56
CA THR A 523 2.57 6.45 -8.82
C THR A 523 3.68 6.38 -9.89
N PRO A 524 3.54 5.51 -10.91
CA PRO A 524 4.53 5.42 -11.98
C PRO A 524 4.87 6.77 -12.63
N GLU A 525 3.87 7.64 -12.81
CA GLU A 525 4.02 8.97 -13.42
C GLU A 525 4.82 9.93 -12.52
N VAL A 526 4.56 9.89 -11.21
CA VAL A 526 5.31 10.72 -10.25
C VAL A 526 6.75 10.22 -10.11
N ARG A 527 6.95 8.90 -9.96
CA ARG A 527 8.29 8.29 -9.86
C ARG A 527 9.16 8.62 -11.07
N GLU A 528 8.61 8.61 -12.27
CA GLU A 528 9.35 8.97 -13.47
C GLU A 528 9.72 10.47 -13.52
N ARG A 529 8.87 11.36 -12.99
CA ARG A 529 9.25 12.79 -12.84
C ARG A 529 10.36 12.97 -11.81
N MET A 530 10.32 12.23 -10.71
CA MET A 530 11.38 12.25 -9.69
C MET A 530 12.72 11.77 -10.28
N ARG A 531 12.72 10.64 -11.00
CA ARG A 531 13.92 10.08 -11.67
C ARG A 531 14.55 11.08 -12.63
N ARG A 532 13.73 11.80 -13.41
CA ARG A 532 14.23 12.86 -14.32
C ARG A 532 14.86 14.04 -13.57
N ALA A 533 14.30 14.45 -12.44
CA ALA A 533 14.85 15.54 -11.63
C ALA A 533 16.17 15.13 -10.97
N TYR A 534 16.24 13.91 -10.42
CA TYR A 534 17.46 13.30 -9.90
C TYR A 534 18.58 13.26 -10.94
N ARG A 535 18.28 12.73 -12.14
CA ARG A 535 19.27 12.66 -13.22
C ARG A 535 19.73 14.05 -13.67
N ARG A 536 18.79 15.00 -13.87
CA ARG A 536 19.14 16.37 -14.27
C ARG A 536 20.02 17.07 -13.25
N SER A 537 19.71 16.93 -11.96
CA SER A 537 20.54 17.48 -10.89
C SER A 537 21.93 16.83 -10.88
N SER A 538 22.03 15.52 -11.15
CA SER A 538 23.33 14.85 -11.33
C SER A 538 24.12 15.41 -12.52
N GLU A 539 23.46 15.67 -13.66
CA GLU A 539 24.08 16.30 -14.84
C GLU A 539 24.56 17.73 -14.53
N HIS A 540 23.83 18.48 -13.68
CA HIS A 540 24.27 19.79 -13.20
C HIS A 540 25.49 19.71 -12.28
N GLU A 541 25.60 18.68 -11.42
CA GLU A 541 26.81 18.46 -10.59
C GLU A 541 28.05 18.26 -11.47
N LEU A 542 27.94 17.45 -12.54
CA LEU A 542 29.02 17.29 -13.51
C LEU A 542 29.43 18.63 -14.14
N ALA A 543 28.46 19.44 -14.58
CA ALA A 543 28.74 20.75 -15.15
C ALA A 543 29.36 21.71 -14.12
N PHE A 544 28.96 21.62 -12.86
CA PHE A 544 29.47 22.43 -11.76
C PHE A 544 30.95 22.13 -11.48
N PHE A 545 31.33 20.84 -11.39
CA PHE A 545 32.73 20.43 -11.25
C PHE A 545 33.61 20.77 -12.47
N ALA A 546 33.02 20.84 -13.67
CA ALA A 546 33.76 21.18 -14.89
C ALA A 546 34.05 22.69 -15.03
N ALA A 547 33.21 23.55 -14.44
CA ALA A 547 33.24 24.99 -14.61
C ALA A 547 34.58 25.69 -14.26
N PRO A 548 35.33 25.30 -13.21
CA PRO A 548 36.52 26.03 -12.80
C PRO A 548 37.61 26.12 -13.87
N LEU A 549 37.84 25.04 -14.62
CA LEU A 549 38.87 25.00 -15.66
C LEU A 549 38.36 25.51 -17.01
N ALA A 550 37.05 25.49 -17.24
CA ALA A 550 36.45 26.09 -18.44
C ALA A 550 36.55 27.63 -18.41
N ALA A 551 36.41 28.25 -17.24
CA ALA A 551 36.55 29.69 -17.06
C ALA A 551 38.00 30.16 -17.34
N SER A 552 39.01 29.44 -16.83
CA SER A 552 40.42 29.79 -17.01
C SER A 552 40.90 29.72 -18.47
N ALA A 553 40.28 28.88 -19.31
CA ALA A 553 40.61 28.78 -20.73
C ALA A 553 40.15 29.98 -21.59
N THR A 554 39.30 30.86 -21.04
CA THR A 554 38.67 31.98 -21.77
C THR A 554 39.26 33.36 -21.46
N ALA A 555 40.24 33.49 -20.57
CA ALA A 555 40.90 34.76 -20.27
C ALA A 555 41.95 35.12 -21.36
N PRO A 556 41.87 36.30 -22.02
CA PRO A 556 42.89 36.73 -22.98
C PRO A 556 44.18 37.13 -22.26
N GLY A 557 45.32 36.56 -22.69
CA GLY A 557 46.63 36.86 -22.11
C GLY A 557 47.01 38.34 -22.23
N GLU A 558 47.23 39.00 -21.10
CA GLU A 558 47.79 40.35 -21.06
C GLU A 558 49.25 40.33 -21.52
N GLY A 559 49.49 40.90 -22.71
CA GLY A 559 50.82 41.16 -23.23
C GLY A 559 51.51 42.30 -22.49
N VAL A 560 52.72 42.04 -22.01
CA VAL A 560 53.65 43.01 -21.41
C VAL A 560 54.03 44.08 -22.46
N PRO A 561 53.94 45.38 -22.15
CA PRO A 561 54.46 46.42 -23.05
C PRO A 561 55.97 46.61 -22.85
N ALA A 562 56.68 46.80 -23.96
CA ALA A 562 58.10 47.19 -24.02
C ALA A 562 58.27 48.71 -23.89
#